data_AF-E9SDJ2-F1
#
_entry.id   AF-E9SDJ2-F1
#
_cell.length_a   1.000
_cell.length_b   1.000
_cell.length_c   1.000
_cell.angle_alpha   90.00
_cell.angle_beta   90.00
_cell.angle_gamma   90.00
#
_symmetry.space_group_name_H-M   'P 1'
#
loop_
_entity.id
_entity.type
_entity.pdbx_description
1 polymer ?
#
loop_
_entity_poly.entity_id
_entity_poly.type
_entity_poly.pdbx_seq_one_letter_code
_entity_poly.pdbx_strand_id
1 'polypeptide(L)'
;MYKKQMLFQKIACMLALIAAALVFVYSLGMSTDLYDALARTILYPDYNLEQTSVAGSRVYYDMFSFNRTFTRVSIGLILVTLVLFITNTNVRRKYYIGNYVSAGLFSVAALGVTIWSVPQIMDYKSKFQNNVDFEALKAFSKDWGTLYIGPNDTFWFDISFAVFGFLIFTVVLLVLNVILKILVMKAEQNAIGKGRGV
;
A
#
# COMPACT_ATOMS: atom_id res chain seq x y z
N MET A 1 -21.98 4.31 -25.17
CA MET A 1 -21.38 4.96 -23.98
C MET A 1 -21.36 4.02 -22.77
N TYR A 2 -22.49 3.42 -22.41
CA TYR A 2 -22.64 2.53 -21.24
C TYR A 2 -21.69 1.33 -21.19
N LYS A 3 -21.56 0.55 -22.29
CA LYS A 3 -20.64 -0.61 -22.34
C LYS A 3 -19.18 -0.23 -22.03
N LYS A 4 -18.74 0.96 -22.46
CA LYS A 4 -17.39 1.47 -22.20
C LYS A 4 -17.21 1.87 -20.73
N GLN A 5 -18.22 2.51 -20.12
CA GLN A 5 -18.21 2.88 -18.69
C GLN A 5 -18.21 1.65 -17.79
N MET A 6 -19.00 0.63 -18.11
CA MET A 6 -19.02 -0.64 -17.39
C MET A 6 -17.69 -1.39 -17.49
N LEU A 7 -17.04 -1.36 -18.65
CA LEU A 7 -15.71 -1.92 -18.83
C LEU A 7 -14.68 -1.17 -17.99
N PHE A 8 -14.70 0.17 -18.02
CA PHE A 8 -13.81 1.01 -17.22
C PHE A 8 -13.94 0.72 -15.73
N GLN A 9 -15.17 0.59 -15.23
CA GLN A 9 -15.44 0.23 -13.85
C GLN A 9 -14.82 -1.12 -13.47
N LYS A 10 -15.00 -2.16 -14.29
CA LYS A 10 -14.42 -3.48 -14.01
C LYS A 10 -12.90 -3.42 -13.94
N ILE A 11 -12.28 -2.67 -14.85
CA ILE A 11 -10.83 -2.45 -14.86
C ILE A 11 -10.39 -1.71 -13.59
N ALA A 12 -11.06 -0.60 -13.24
CA ALA A 12 -10.71 0.17 -12.05
C ALA A 12 -10.83 -0.65 -10.75
N CYS A 13 -11.89 -1.45 -10.60
CA CYS A 13 -12.04 -2.35 -9.45
C CYS A 13 -10.95 -3.42 -9.42
N MET A 14 -10.58 -4.00 -10.58
CA MET A 14 -9.49 -4.98 -10.66
C MET A 14 -8.15 -4.36 -10.28
N LEU A 15 -7.85 -3.16 -10.78
CA LEU A 15 -6.63 -2.44 -10.42
C LEU A 15 -6.60 -2.12 -8.92
N ALA A 16 -7.74 -1.74 -8.31
CA ALA A 16 -7.81 -1.52 -6.87
C ALA A 16 -7.48 -2.77 -6.05
N LEU A 17 -7.91 -3.96 -6.51
CA LEU A 17 -7.57 -5.24 -5.85
C LEU A 17 -6.09 -5.55 -5.99
N ILE A 18 -5.53 -5.36 -7.19
CA ILE A 18 -4.09 -5.53 -7.44
C ILE A 18 -3.30 -4.57 -6.55
N ALA A 19 -3.71 -3.30 -6.43
CA ALA A 19 -3.05 -2.33 -5.59
C ALA A 19 -3.08 -2.73 -4.11
N ALA A 20 -4.23 -3.16 -3.59
CA ALA A 20 -4.35 -3.66 -2.22
C ALA A 20 -3.47 -4.90 -1.97
N ALA A 21 -3.43 -5.83 -2.93
CA ALA A 21 -2.55 -7.00 -2.87
C ALA A 21 -1.07 -6.62 -2.90
N LEU A 22 -0.67 -5.64 -3.72
CA LEU A 22 0.71 -5.14 -3.75
C LEU A 22 1.13 -4.51 -2.42
N VAL A 23 0.24 -3.73 -1.77
CA VAL A 23 0.50 -3.18 -0.42
C VAL A 23 0.70 -4.31 0.60
N PHE A 24 -0.08 -5.39 0.50
CA PHE A 24 0.10 -6.57 1.35
C PHE A 24 1.43 -7.28 1.09
N VAL A 25 1.74 -7.60 -0.17
CA VAL A 25 3.03 -8.21 -0.54
C VAL A 25 4.21 -7.34 -0.10
N TYR A 26 4.08 -6.03 -0.24
CA TYR A 26 5.07 -5.07 0.22
C TYR A 26 5.27 -5.12 1.74
N SER A 27 4.19 -5.21 2.54
CA SER A 27 4.30 -5.40 3.99
C SER A 27 5.04 -6.68 4.39
N LEU A 28 4.86 -7.77 3.63
CA LEU A 28 5.63 -9.00 3.85
C LEU A 28 7.11 -8.81 3.50
N GLY A 29 7.42 -8.02 2.46
CA GLY A 29 8.77 -7.76 1.98
C GLY A 29 9.62 -6.84 2.87
N MET A 30 9.00 -5.85 3.52
CA MET A 30 9.72 -4.76 4.20
C MET A 30 10.64 -5.23 5.34
N SER A 31 10.31 -6.32 6.02
CA SER A 31 11.11 -6.89 7.12
C SER A 31 11.72 -8.24 6.77
N THR A 32 12.10 -8.44 5.51
CA THR A 32 12.72 -9.70 5.03
C THR A 32 14.22 -9.77 5.30
N ASP A 33 14.79 -10.91 4.90
CA ASP A 33 16.20 -11.30 5.06
C ASP A 33 17.21 -10.30 4.48
N LEU A 34 16.78 -9.39 3.59
CA LEU A 34 17.66 -8.34 3.07
C LEU A 34 18.28 -7.51 4.20
N TYR A 35 17.58 -7.37 5.33
CA TYR A 35 18.06 -6.63 6.50
C TYR A 35 18.47 -7.56 7.66
N ASP A 36 18.60 -8.87 7.44
CA ASP A 36 18.94 -9.88 8.47
C ASP A 36 20.30 -9.62 9.14
N ALA A 37 21.25 -9.06 8.39
CA ALA A 37 22.55 -8.68 8.95
C ALA A 37 22.40 -7.69 10.11
N LEU A 38 21.46 -6.74 10.04
CA LEU A 38 21.17 -5.82 11.15
C LEU A 38 20.57 -6.56 12.34
N ALA A 39 19.69 -7.52 12.10
CA ALA A 39 19.05 -8.32 13.15
C ALA A 39 20.09 -9.05 14.02
N ARG A 40 21.12 -9.61 13.37
CA ARG A 40 22.17 -10.42 13.98
C ARG A 40 23.21 -9.61 14.78
N THR A 41 23.27 -8.30 14.59
CA THR A 41 24.17 -7.43 15.38
C THR A 41 23.74 -7.29 16.83
N ILE A 42 22.46 -7.57 17.13
CA ILE A 42 21.89 -7.57 18.47
C ILE A 42 21.79 -9.02 18.95
N LEU A 43 22.65 -9.41 19.89
CA LEU A 43 22.79 -10.81 20.33
C LEU A 43 21.62 -11.29 21.20
N TYR A 44 21.02 -10.38 21.99
CA TYR A 44 19.97 -10.67 22.96
C TYR A 44 18.78 -9.72 22.80
N PRO A 45 18.04 -9.81 21.67
CA PRO A 45 16.99 -8.84 21.34
C PRO A 45 15.80 -8.86 22.30
N ASP A 46 15.57 -9.96 23.01
CA ASP A 46 14.49 -10.07 24.00
C ASP A 46 14.78 -9.34 25.31
N TYR A 47 16.05 -9.00 25.57
CA TYR A 47 16.50 -8.43 26.85
C TYR A 47 16.98 -6.99 26.70
N ASN A 48 17.79 -6.70 25.67
CA ASN A 48 18.34 -5.36 25.48
C ASN A 48 18.64 -5.07 24.00
N LEU A 49 17.80 -4.21 23.40
CA LEU A 49 17.95 -3.76 22.01
C LEU A 49 19.10 -2.77 21.80
N GLU A 50 19.62 -2.15 22.87
CA GLU A 50 20.77 -1.24 22.80
C GLU A 50 22.10 -1.99 22.76
N GLN A 51 22.10 -3.27 23.13
CA GLN A 51 23.31 -4.09 23.14
C GLN A 51 23.58 -4.64 21.73
N THR A 52 24.20 -3.79 20.91
CA THR A 52 24.54 -4.08 19.51
C THR A 52 26.03 -3.97 19.24
N SER A 53 26.55 -4.80 18.33
CA SER A 53 27.89 -4.67 17.76
C SER A 53 28.00 -3.54 16.72
N VAL A 54 26.87 -3.03 16.22
CA VAL A 54 26.78 -2.00 15.18
C VAL A 54 25.82 -0.92 15.61
N ALA A 55 26.31 0.31 15.78
CA ALA A 55 25.46 1.45 16.14
C ALA A 55 24.35 1.66 15.10
N GLY A 56 23.15 2.00 15.58
CA GLY A 56 21.98 2.27 14.72
C GLY A 56 21.26 1.04 14.18
N SER A 57 21.76 -0.18 14.36
CA SER A 57 21.13 -1.41 13.85
C SER A 57 19.75 -1.72 14.46
N ARG A 58 19.44 -1.12 15.62
CA ARG A 58 18.12 -1.15 16.27
C ARG A 58 16.97 -0.79 15.32
N VAL A 59 17.24 0.04 14.30
CA VAL A 59 16.23 0.44 13.29
C VAL A 59 15.46 -0.76 12.72
N TYR A 60 16.12 -1.91 12.55
CA TYR A 60 15.47 -3.12 12.06
C TYR A 60 14.37 -3.64 13.01
N TYR A 61 14.63 -3.65 14.32
CA TYR A 61 13.64 -4.05 15.32
C TYR A 61 12.54 -2.99 15.50
N ASP A 62 12.87 -1.71 15.38
CA ASP A 62 11.88 -0.62 15.45
C ASP A 62 10.84 -0.74 14.31
N MET A 63 11.20 -1.33 13.18
CA MET A 63 10.30 -1.59 12.06
C MET A 63 9.29 -2.72 12.31
N PHE A 64 9.53 -3.64 13.25
CA PHE A 64 8.67 -4.81 13.44
C PHE A 64 7.26 -4.47 13.95
N SER A 65 7.17 -3.52 14.90
CA SER A 65 5.90 -3.09 15.45
C SER A 65 5.02 -2.41 14.40
N PHE A 66 5.65 -1.54 13.59
CA PHE A 66 5.04 -0.92 12.43
C PHE A 66 4.62 -1.98 11.41
N ASN A 67 5.52 -2.89 11.01
CA ASN A 67 5.23 -3.86 9.96
C ASN A 67 4.12 -4.84 10.34
N ARG A 68 4.04 -5.26 11.61
CA ARG A 68 2.92 -6.06 12.13
C ARG A 68 1.59 -5.32 11.97
N THR A 69 1.56 -4.03 12.29
CA THR A 69 0.36 -3.21 12.15
C THR A 69 0.03 -2.97 10.68
N PHE A 70 1.04 -2.66 9.88
CA PHE A 70 0.93 -2.42 8.44
C PHE A 70 0.40 -3.65 7.70
N THR A 71 0.84 -4.86 8.06
CA THR A 71 0.32 -6.13 7.53
C THR A 71 -1.17 -6.31 7.84
N ARG A 72 -1.61 -5.99 9.06
CA ARG A 72 -3.04 -6.09 9.42
C ARG A 72 -3.88 -5.07 8.65
N VAL A 73 -3.36 -3.86 8.50
CA VAL A 73 -4.01 -2.77 7.75
C VAL A 73 -4.10 -3.11 6.26
N SER A 74 -3.07 -3.72 5.66
CA SER A 74 -3.08 -4.12 4.26
C SER A 74 -4.07 -5.28 3.99
N ILE A 75 -4.19 -6.24 4.91
CA ILE A 75 -5.29 -7.23 4.89
C ILE A 75 -6.64 -6.52 4.96
N GLY A 76 -6.82 -5.56 5.87
CA GLY A 76 -8.03 -4.75 5.97
C GLY A 76 -8.36 -4.03 4.67
N LEU A 77 -7.35 -3.48 3.98
CA LEU A 77 -7.50 -2.82 2.69
C LEU A 77 -8.02 -3.78 1.60
N ILE A 78 -7.49 -5.01 1.55
CA ILE A 78 -8.00 -6.07 0.65
C ILE A 78 -9.47 -6.35 0.93
N LEU A 79 -9.85 -6.50 2.21
CA LEU A 79 -11.25 -6.75 2.59
C LEU A 79 -12.17 -5.60 2.17
N VAL A 80 -11.74 -4.34 2.34
CA VAL A 80 -12.47 -3.16 1.84
C VAL A 80 -12.61 -3.21 0.31
N THR A 81 -11.58 -3.64 -0.41
CA THR A 81 -11.69 -3.83 -1.87
C THR A 81 -12.66 -4.95 -2.25
N LEU A 82 -12.81 -6.00 -1.46
CA LEU A 82 -13.84 -7.00 -1.73
C LEU A 82 -15.25 -6.40 -1.68
N VAL A 83 -15.49 -5.40 -0.82
CA VAL A 83 -16.78 -4.68 -0.79
C VAL A 83 -17.04 -3.94 -2.12
N LEU A 84 -16.01 -3.38 -2.77
CA LEU A 84 -16.13 -2.83 -4.13
C LEU A 84 -16.59 -3.88 -5.15
N PHE A 85 -16.18 -5.13 -4.99
CA PHE A 85 -16.60 -6.24 -5.86
C PHE A 85 -17.96 -6.83 -5.50
N ILE A 86 -18.30 -6.94 -4.23
CA ILE A 86 -19.63 -7.41 -3.81
C ILE A 86 -20.68 -6.38 -4.24
N THR A 87 -20.34 -5.09 -4.13
CA THR A 87 -21.19 -4.01 -4.61
C THR A 87 -21.05 -3.77 -6.13
N ASN A 88 -20.27 -4.59 -6.87
CA ASN A 88 -20.15 -4.47 -8.33
C ASN A 88 -21.47 -4.84 -9.03
N THR A 89 -22.22 -3.85 -9.52
CA THR A 89 -22.08 -3.13 -10.81
C THR A 89 -22.46 -3.90 -12.06
N ASN A 90 -22.77 -5.19 -11.97
CA ASN A 90 -23.25 -5.95 -13.13
C ASN A 90 -24.71 -5.63 -13.53
N VAL A 91 -25.47 -4.87 -12.73
CA VAL A 91 -26.90 -4.62 -12.97
C VAL A 91 -27.24 -3.11 -12.94
N ARG A 92 -27.74 -2.63 -14.09
CA ARG A 92 -27.91 -1.23 -14.51
C ARG A 92 -28.77 -0.31 -13.62
N ARG A 93 -29.77 -0.81 -12.87
CA ARG A 93 -30.94 0.02 -12.51
C ARG A 93 -31.24 0.34 -11.04
N LYS A 94 -30.58 -0.26 -10.04
CA LYS A 94 -30.93 0.01 -8.62
C LYS A 94 -29.79 0.15 -7.60
N TYR A 95 -28.53 -0.03 -7.99
CA TYR A 95 -27.40 0.02 -7.06
C TYR A 95 -26.57 1.30 -7.22
N TYR A 96 -27.13 2.43 -6.78
CA TYR A 96 -26.41 3.70 -6.80
C TYR A 96 -25.64 3.95 -5.51
N ILE A 97 -26.23 3.74 -4.32
CA ILE A 97 -25.56 4.12 -3.07
C ILE A 97 -24.39 3.19 -2.70
N GLY A 98 -24.58 1.87 -2.74
CA GLY A 98 -23.55 0.91 -2.30
C GLY A 98 -22.22 1.03 -3.05
N ASN A 99 -22.26 1.25 -4.37
CA ASN A 99 -21.05 1.45 -5.17
C ASN A 99 -20.37 2.80 -4.87
N TYR A 100 -21.13 3.87 -4.64
CA TYR A 100 -20.55 5.16 -4.23
C TYR A 100 -19.91 5.08 -2.85
N VAL A 101 -20.61 4.45 -1.91
CA VAL A 101 -20.11 4.24 -0.55
C VAL A 101 -18.85 3.37 -0.56
N SER A 102 -18.83 2.28 -1.33
CA SER A 102 -17.67 1.39 -1.41
C SER A 102 -16.47 2.05 -2.08
N ALA A 103 -16.69 2.83 -3.14
CA ALA A 103 -15.63 3.62 -3.78
C ALA A 103 -15.09 4.71 -2.84
N GLY A 104 -15.97 5.40 -2.11
CA GLY A 104 -15.57 6.36 -1.08
C GLY A 104 -14.78 5.71 0.05
N LEU A 105 -15.29 4.60 0.59
CA LEU A 105 -14.65 3.85 1.68
C LEU A 105 -13.25 3.36 1.28
N PHE A 106 -13.11 2.75 0.10
CA PHE A 106 -11.80 2.34 -0.40
C PHE A 106 -10.88 3.54 -0.61
N SER A 107 -11.37 4.64 -1.19
CA SER A 107 -10.56 5.83 -1.43
C SER A 107 -10.03 6.44 -0.13
N VAL A 108 -10.88 6.58 0.89
CA VAL A 108 -10.49 7.09 2.20
C VAL A 108 -9.52 6.14 2.89
N ALA A 109 -9.77 4.83 2.86
CA ALA A 109 -8.87 3.83 3.44
C ALA A 109 -7.49 3.86 2.75
N ALA A 110 -7.45 3.82 1.42
CA ALA A 110 -6.21 3.84 0.65
C ALA A 110 -5.37 5.11 0.90
N LEU A 111 -6.02 6.28 0.93
CA LEU A 111 -5.35 7.54 1.27
C LEU A 111 -4.86 7.55 2.71
N GLY A 112 -5.69 7.11 3.67
CA GLY A 112 -5.32 7.02 5.08
C GLY A 112 -4.10 6.11 5.31
N VAL A 113 -4.08 4.92 4.68
CA VAL A 113 -2.93 4.01 4.73
C VAL A 113 -1.69 4.67 4.16
N THR A 114 -1.81 5.39 3.04
CA THR A 114 -0.67 6.04 2.39
C THR A 114 -0.10 7.17 3.25
N ILE A 115 -0.97 8.05 3.76
CA ILE A 115 -0.60 9.19 4.61
C ILE A 115 0.05 8.71 5.91
N TRP A 116 -0.43 7.60 6.48
CA TRP A 116 0.15 7.03 7.69
C TRP A 116 1.47 6.29 7.43
N SER A 117 1.55 5.48 6.37
CA SER A 117 2.68 4.56 6.14
C SER A 117 3.90 5.26 5.56
N VAL A 118 3.73 6.14 4.56
CA VAL A 118 4.85 6.75 3.83
C VAL A 118 5.80 7.54 4.76
N PRO A 119 5.32 8.41 5.67
CA PRO A 119 6.21 9.13 6.57
C PRO A 119 7.03 8.20 7.48
N GLN A 120 6.43 7.12 7.99
CA GLN A 120 7.14 6.15 8.82
C GLN A 120 8.22 5.40 8.02
N ILE A 121 7.90 4.97 6.80
CA ILE A 121 8.86 4.30 5.90
C ILE A 121 10.04 5.24 5.60
N MET A 122 9.79 6.53 5.39
CA MET A 122 10.84 7.52 5.16
C MET A 122 11.67 7.81 6.41
N ASP A 123 11.07 7.80 7.60
CA ASP A 123 11.79 7.89 8.87
C ASP A 123 12.72 6.69 9.07
N TYR A 124 12.24 5.47 8.81
CA TYR A 124 13.07 4.27 8.85
C TYR A 124 14.20 4.30 7.83
N LYS A 125 13.93 4.75 6.60
CA LYS A 125 14.97 4.94 5.58
C LYS A 125 16.04 5.94 6.07
N SER A 126 15.60 7.08 6.61
CA SER A 126 16.51 8.10 7.14
C SER A 126 17.40 7.55 8.26
N LYS A 127 16.81 6.83 9.23
CA LYS A 127 17.54 6.17 10.31
C LYS A 127 18.52 5.12 9.77
N PHE A 128 18.10 4.31 8.80
CA PHE A 128 18.96 3.33 8.16
C PHE A 128 20.18 3.99 7.50
N GLN A 129 19.98 5.06 6.73
CA GLN A 129 21.08 5.69 5.99
C GLN A 129 22.00 6.55 6.86
N ASN A 130 21.46 7.20 7.89
CA ASN A 130 22.19 8.20 8.68
C ASN A 130 22.72 7.70 10.03
N ASN A 131 22.06 6.69 10.63
CA ASN A 131 22.40 6.25 11.99
C ASN A 131 23.13 4.91 12.02
N VAL A 132 23.02 4.09 10.96
CA VAL A 132 23.72 2.80 10.90
C VAL A 132 25.19 3.03 10.60
N ASP A 133 26.05 2.47 11.44
CA ASP A 133 27.48 2.40 11.17
C ASP A 133 27.78 1.31 10.12
N PHE A 134 27.78 1.70 8.85
CA PHE A 134 28.03 0.78 7.73
C PHE A 134 29.47 0.24 7.69
N GLU A 135 30.44 0.94 8.28
CA GLU A 135 31.82 0.44 8.36
C GLU A 135 31.89 -0.72 9.36
N ALA A 136 31.29 -0.54 10.54
CA ALA A 136 31.16 -1.61 11.53
C ALA A 136 30.31 -2.78 10.99
N LEU A 137 29.21 -2.49 10.27
CA LEU A 137 28.37 -3.53 9.65
C LEU A 137 29.12 -4.35 8.60
N LYS A 138 30.01 -3.71 7.83
CA LYS A 138 30.85 -4.39 6.84
C LYS A 138 31.85 -5.33 7.50
N ALA A 139 32.48 -4.89 8.59
CA ALA A 139 33.39 -5.72 9.37
C ALA A 139 32.63 -6.91 9.99
N PHE A 140 31.51 -6.65 10.65
CA PHE A 140 30.65 -7.68 11.23
C PHE A 140 30.21 -8.72 10.19
N SER A 141 29.74 -8.26 9.01
CA SER A 141 29.26 -9.15 7.96
C SER A 141 30.37 -10.06 7.41
N LYS A 142 31.59 -9.56 7.34
CA LYS A 142 32.76 -10.34 6.93
C LYS A 142 33.11 -11.41 7.97
N ASP A 143 33.10 -11.04 9.25
CA ASP A 143 33.50 -11.93 10.35
C ASP A 143 32.46 -13.03 10.61
N TRP A 144 31.16 -12.72 10.39
CA TRP A 144 30.04 -13.63 10.65
C TRP A 144 29.49 -14.31 9.38
N GLY A 145 30.03 -14.00 8.20
CA GLY A 145 29.59 -14.57 6.93
C GLY A 145 28.15 -14.21 6.54
N THR A 146 27.66 -13.04 6.94
CA THR A 146 26.32 -12.55 6.59
C THR A 146 26.35 -11.71 5.31
N LEU A 147 25.19 -11.55 4.67
CA LEU A 147 25.04 -10.64 3.53
C LEU A 147 25.29 -9.20 4.00
N TYR A 148 26.29 -8.53 3.42
CA TYR A 148 26.50 -7.11 3.66
C TYR A 148 25.47 -6.28 2.91
N ILE A 149 24.91 -5.28 3.60
CA ILE A 149 24.12 -4.21 3.02
C ILE A 149 24.80 -2.87 3.25
N GLY A 150 24.89 -2.07 2.20
CA GLY A 150 25.41 -0.72 2.22
C GLY A 150 24.33 0.35 2.39
N PRO A 151 24.75 1.63 2.52
CA PRO A 151 23.85 2.77 2.72
C PRO A 151 22.89 3.02 1.53
N ASN A 152 23.20 2.46 0.38
CA ASN A 152 22.42 2.59 -0.85
C ASN A 152 21.46 1.41 -1.07
N ASP A 153 21.48 0.37 -0.22
CA ASP A 153 20.62 -0.81 -0.35
C ASP A 153 19.22 -0.54 0.23
N THR A 154 18.57 0.50 -0.30
CA THR A 154 17.29 1.02 0.16
C THR A 154 16.10 0.51 -0.65
N PHE A 155 16.24 -0.63 -1.35
CA PHE A 155 15.25 -1.17 -2.28
C PHE A 155 13.81 -1.19 -1.71
N TRP A 156 13.62 -1.76 -0.50
CA TRP A 156 12.30 -1.82 0.12
C TRP A 156 11.77 -0.43 0.53
N PHE A 157 12.63 0.51 0.87
CA PHE A 157 12.20 1.88 1.13
C PHE A 157 11.82 2.60 -0.16
N ASP A 158 12.52 2.35 -1.27
CA ASP A 158 12.32 3.07 -2.53
C ASP A 158 11.12 2.53 -3.33
N ILE A 159 10.93 1.20 -3.35
CA ILE A 159 9.78 0.59 -4.01
C ILE A 159 8.44 0.99 -3.36
N SER A 160 8.47 1.49 -2.12
CA SER A 160 7.30 2.03 -1.44
C SER A 160 6.60 3.11 -2.27
N PHE A 161 7.36 4.00 -2.92
CA PHE A 161 6.81 5.04 -3.79
C PHE A 161 6.05 4.46 -4.98
N ALA A 162 6.54 3.38 -5.57
CA ALA A 162 5.86 2.72 -6.67
C ALA A 162 4.55 2.06 -6.19
N VAL A 163 4.59 1.38 -5.04
CA VAL A 163 3.43 0.70 -4.45
C VAL A 163 2.34 1.70 -4.05
N PHE A 164 2.70 2.73 -3.28
CA PHE A 164 1.74 3.75 -2.84
C PHE A 164 1.32 4.70 -3.97
N GLY A 165 2.22 4.98 -4.91
CA GLY A 165 1.89 5.72 -6.14
C GLY A 165 0.84 4.99 -6.98
N PHE A 166 0.99 3.68 -7.14
CA PHE A 166 -0.02 2.85 -7.81
C PHE A 166 -1.33 2.81 -7.02
N LEU A 167 -1.28 2.71 -5.70
CA LEU A 167 -2.48 2.78 -4.86
C LEU A 167 -3.23 4.11 -5.03
N ILE A 168 -2.54 5.25 -4.95
CA ILE A 168 -3.14 6.58 -5.19
C ILE A 168 -3.70 6.67 -6.61
N PHE A 169 -2.98 6.16 -7.61
CA PHE A 169 -3.45 6.13 -8.98
C PHE A 169 -4.78 5.38 -9.11
N THR A 170 -4.96 4.25 -8.42
CA THR A 170 -6.25 3.55 -8.41
C THR A 170 -7.37 4.35 -7.76
N VAL A 171 -7.08 5.13 -6.71
CA VAL A 171 -8.05 6.06 -6.10
C VAL A 171 -8.50 7.10 -7.12
N VAL A 172 -7.57 7.70 -7.87
CA VAL A 172 -7.89 8.67 -8.93
C VAL A 172 -8.81 8.03 -9.99
N LEU A 173 -8.50 6.81 -10.43
CA LEU A 173 -9.36 6.10 -11.39
C LEU A 173 -10.77 5.83 -10.85
N LEU A 174 -10.90 5.47 -9.57
CA LEU A 174 -12.20 5.26 -8.93
C LEU A 174 -13.01 6.55 -8.84
N VAL A 175 -12.37 7.68 -8.50
CA VAL A 175 -13.01 9.01 -8.50
C VAL A 175 -13.47 9.39 -9.91
N LEU A 176 -12.63 9.20 -10.93
CA LEU A 176 -13.01 9.42 -12.32
C LEU A 176 -14.18 8.52 -12.74
N ASN A 177 -14.20 7.25 -12.31
CA ASN A 177 -15.32 6.34 -12.57
C ASN A 177 -16.62 6.87 -11.94
N VAL A 178 -16.56 7.36 -10.71
CA VAL A 178 -17.69 7.99 -10.00
C VAL A 178 -18.23 9.19 -10.77
N ILE A 179 -17.36 10.09 -11.24
CA ILE A 179 -17.72 11.27 -12.02
C ILE A 179 -18.39 10.87 -13.34
N LEU A 180 -17.77 9.95 -14.09
CA LEU A 180 -18.33 9.44 -15.35
C LEU A 180 -19.71 8.82 -15.15
N LYS A 181 -19.90 8.08 -14.06
CA LYS A 181 -21.19 7.48 -13.71
C LYS A 181 -22.26 8.55 -13.44
N ILE A 182 -21.91 9.63 -12.72
CA ILE A 182 -22.81 10.76 -12.48
C ILE A 182 -23.24 11.43 -13.79
N LEU A 183 -22.30 11.66 -14.71
CA LEU A 183 -22.59 12.27 -16.01
C LEU A 183 -23.53 11.40 -16.87
N VAL A 184 -23.28 10.08 -16.91
CA VAL A 184 -24.14 9.13 -17.64
C VAL A 184 -25.55 9.11 -17.06
N MET A 185 -25.70 9.09 -15.74
CA MET A 185 -27.03 9.13 -15.09
C MET A 185 -27.82 10.38 -15.45
N LYS A 186 -27.18 11.56 -15.39
CA LYS A 186 -27.82 12.83 -15.74
C LYS A 186 -28.27 12.82 -17.21
N ALA A 187 -27.45 12.27 -18.10
CA ALA A 187 -27.79 12.13 -19.52
C ALA A 187 -28.98 11.17 -19.74
N GLU A 188 -29.04 10.03 -19.04
CA GLU A 188 -30.16 9.09 -19.12
C GLU A 188 -31.46 9.70 -18.58
N GLN A 189 -31.42 10.39 -17.44
CA GLN A 189 -32.58 11.09 -16.88
C GLN A 189 -33.13 12.15 -17.83
N ASN A 190 -32.24 12.92 -18.46
CA ASN A 190 -32.62 13.94 -19.46
C ASN A 190 -33.22 13.33 -20.73
N ALA A 191 -32.76 12.15 -21.16
CA ALA A 191 -33.31 11.46 -22.33
C ALA A 191 -34.74 10.93 -22.05
N ILE A 192 -34.94 10.33 -20.87
CA ILE A 192 -36.26 9.85 -20.42
C ILE A 192 -37.23 11.02 -20.27
N GLY A 193 -36.81 12.13 -19.64
CA GLY A 193 -37.64 13.33 -19.49
C GLY A 193 -38.03 14.01 -20.80
N LYS A 194 -37.30 13.76 -21.90
CA LYS A 194 -37.60 14.28 -23.24
C LYS A 194 -38.40 13.29 -24.11
N GLY A 195 -38.87 12.17 -23.56
CA GLY A 195 -39.65 11.17 -24.29
C GLY A 195 -38.87 10.42 -25.38
N ARG A 196 -37.54 10.60 -25.46
CA ARG A 196 -36.69 9.78 -26.33
C ARG A 196 -36.49 8.44 -25.65
N GLY A 197 -37.18 7.41 -26.16
CA GLY A 197 -36.97 6.02 -25.76
C GLY A 197 -35.48 5.67 -25.83
N VAL A 198 -34.96 5.10 -24.74
CA VAL A 198 -33.56 4.67 -24.58
C VAL A 198 -33.38 3.24 -25.06
#